data_AF-A0A944SJU2-F1
#
_entry.id   AF-A0A944SJU2-F1
#
_cell.length_a   1.000
_cell.length_b   1.000
_cell.length_c   1.000
_cell.angle_alpha   90.00
_cell.angle_beta   90.00
_cell.angle_gamma   90.00
#
_symmetry.space_group_name_H-M   'P 1'
#
loop_
_entity.id
_entity.type
_entity.pdbx_description
1 polymer ?
#
loop_
_entity_poly.entity_id
_entity_poly.type
_entity_poly.pdbx_seq_one_letter_code
_entity_poly.pdbx_strand_id
1 'polypeptide(L)'
;MKNIDIQRHSLAHIMAYAVQDIFKEKGLATFGVGPVIENGFYYDIKTPEPITDTDLKKIEKKMKHLIKQNHAFEKQDMLISDAIAKFEKMDQPYKVELLEDIKKHGTTVMNEIDATEEDKDTNAQTVNKVTLFSTGEFVDLCRGPHVDNTNQITASFSLTALAGAYWRGDENNDQLQRVYGVAFETKEALDEYLHMIEEAKKRDHKKLGRELDLFTFSKLVGSGLPLFTPKGTILREQLQNFVNSLRDKRDYSRVQIPHITKKDLYETSGHWEKFADELFRITTREGHEFAMKPMNCPHHTQIYDATKRSYKELPIRYSEATAVYRDEQSGELSGLSRVRGFTQDDSHIFCRMNHIEQEAFDVWDLINEFYTPFGMELQVRFSRHNPENFKAYLGTPEIWKKSEAQLKSLIEKRGVEYIDGVGEAAMYGPKIDFIAKDSLGREWQLATIQLDFNLPERFDLSCINEDNNDERIVMMHIAVMGSIERFMSILIEHFAGAFPLWLSPVQVSVLAVSEKFVDKAQEFANELRSAGIRVEVDDSNESVGKKIRNTEKAKTPYILVFGEKEATSDTLAVRSRGSSDTVELSRTDFISNLTKKISSQEKEL
;
A
#
# COMPACT_ATOMS: atom_id res chain seq x y z
N MET A 1 -26.03 -5.17 8.34
CA MET A 1 -25.71 -3.90 7.65
C MET A 1 -25.88 -2.77 8.67
N LYS A 2 -24.91 -1.87 8.84
CA LYS A 2 -25.02 -0.78 9.84
C LYS A 2 -26.06 0.25 9.34
N ASN A 3 -26.74 0.96 10.24
CA ASN A 3 -27.74 1.97 9.86
C ASN A 3 -27.15 3.02 8.88
N ILE A 4 -25.91 3.44 9.12
CA ILE A 4 -25.19 4.38 8.25
C ILE A 4 -24.99 3.88 6.81
N ASP A 5 -24.84 2.56 6.59
CA ASP A 5 -24.65 2.00 5.25
C ASP A 5 -25.95 2.11 4.43
N ILE A 6 -27.11 1.95 5.08
CA ILE A 6 -28.43 2.15 4.44
C ILE A 6 -28.58 3.62 4.02
N GLN A 7 -28.12 4.55 4.87
CA GLN A 7 -28.14 5.98 4.55
C GLN A 7 -27.16 6.33 3.43
N ARG A 8 -25.95 5.76 3.41
CA ARG A 8 -24.98 5.90 2.31
C ARG A 8 -25.54 5.40 0.99
N HIS A 9 -26.20 4.24 1.00
CA HIS A 9 -26.85 3.69 -0.18
C HIS A 9 -27.96 4.63 -0.67
N SER A 10 -28.81 5.10 0.24
CA SER A 10 -29.88 6.06 -0.09
C SER A 10 -29.30 7.37 -0.63
N LEU A 11 -28.18 7.87 -0.09
CA LEU A 11 -27.48 9.03 -0.60
C LEU A 11 -26.90 8.83 -2.01
N ALA A 12 -26.43 7.61 -2.34
CA ALA A 12 -25.99 7.29 -3.71
C ALA A 12 -27.13 7.46 -4.72
N HIS A 13 -28.34 6.99 -4.39
CA HIS A 13 -29.53 7.19 -5.22
C HIS A 13 -29.93 8.66 -5.32
N ILE A 14 -29.87 9.40 -4.21
CA ILE A 14 -30.16 10.85 -4.21
C ILE A 14 -29.13 11.62 -5.04
N MET A 15 -27.87 11.19 -5.04
CA MET A 15 -26.84 11.77 -5.90
C MET A 15 -27.14 11.51 -7.38
N ALA A 16 -27.49 10.28 -7.74
CA ALA A 16 -27.87 9.94 -9.12
C ALA A 16 -29.11 10.74 -9.57
N TYR A 17 -30.13 10.85 -8.72
CA TYR A 17 -31.31 11.68 -8.98
C TYR A 17 -30.95 13.17 -9.12
N ALA A 18 -30.08 13.70 -8.26
CA ALA A 18 -29.61 15.08 -8.37
C ALA A 18 -28.87 15.33 -9.70
N VAL A 19 -28.04 14.39 -10.15
CA VAL A 19 -27.35 14.46 -11.45
C VAL A 19 -28.36 14.39 -12.59
N GLN A 20 -29.32 13.46 -12.55
CA GLN A 20 -30.38 13.36 -13.56
C GLN A 20 -31.11 14.71 -13.70
N ASP A 21 -31.51 15.32 -12.60
CA ASP A 21 -32.28 16.56 -12.63
C ASP A 21 -31.47 17.78 -13.08
N ILE A 22 -30.18 17.86 -12.72
CA ILE A 22 -29.30 18.96 -13.15
C ILE A 22 -28.99 18.87 -14.64
N PHE A 23 -28.77 17.67 -15.16
CA PHE A 23 -28.34 17.46 -16.54
C PHE A 23 -29.49 17.21 -17.52
N LYS A 24 -30.73 17.02 -17.06
CA LYS A 24 -31.90 16.74 -17.93
C LYS A 24 -32.08 17.72 -19.08
N GLU A 25 -31.76 19.00 -18.87
CA GLU A 25 -31.87 20.04 -19.90
C GLU A 25 -30.75 19.96 -20.95
N LYS A 26 -29.63 19.31 -20.61
CA LYS A 26 -28.45 19.13 -21.46
C LYS A 26 -28.44 17.80 -22.21
N GLY A 27 -29.30 16.86 -21.81
CA GLY A 27 -29.44 15.54 -22.40
C GLY A 27 -29.58 14.45 -21.34
N LEU A 28 -29.61 13.19 -21.80
CA LEU A 28 -29.82 12.05 -20.93
C LEU A 28 -28.51 11.65 -20.21
N ALA A 29 -28.57 11.59 -18.88
CA ALA A 29 -27.56 10.91 -18.08
C ALA A 29 -27.84 9.40 -18.03
N THR A 30 -26.81 8.59 -18.20
CA THR A 30 -26.88 7.13 -18.11
C THR A 30 -26.12 6.65 -16.88
N PHE A 31 -26.73 5.72 -16.13
CA PHE A 31 -26.30 5.34 -14.79
C PHE A 31 -25.77 3.90 -14.78
N GLY A 32 -24.54 3.72 -14.29
CA GLY A 32 -23.89 2.44 -14.11
C GLY A 32 -24.18 1.83 -12.74
N VAL A 33 -23.14 1.67 -11.91
CA VAL A 33 -23.23 1.10 -10.56
C VAL A 33 -22.96 2.16 -9.49
N GLY A 34 -23.60 2.03 -8.33
CA GLY A 34 -23.42 2.96 -7.21
C GLY A 34 -23.41 2.31 -5.83
N PRO A 35 -22.36 1.53 -5.49
CA PRO A 35 -22.29 0.81 -4.23
C PRO A 35 -21.87 1.70 -3.05
N VAL A 36 -22.15 1.19 -1.86
CA VAL A 36 -21.58 1.70 -0.59
C VAL A 36 -20.13 1.24 -0.48
N ILE A 37 -19.29 2.11 0.04
CA ILE A 37 -17.89 1.84 0.42
C ILE A 37 -17.68 2.18 1.89
N GLU A 38 -16.56 1.76 2.48
CA GLU A 38 -16.27 1.82 3.93
C GLU A 38 -16.67 3.14 4.61
N ASN A 39 -16.42 4.29 3.97
CA ASN A 39 -16.69 5.62 4.51
C ASN A 39 -17.75 6.42 3.72
N GLY A 40 -18.40 5.81 2.73
CA GLY A 40 -19.20 6.57 1.79
C GLY A 40 -19.86 5.74 0.70
N PHE A 41 -19.93 6.31 -0.50
CA PHE A 41 -20.52 5.72 -1.67
C PHE A 41 -19.87 6.33 -2.93
N TYR A 42 -20.06 5.68 -4.06
CA TYR A 42 -19.82 6.32 -5.34
C TYR A 42 -20.94 6.01 -6.32
N TYR A 43 -20.94 6.65 -7.47
CA TYR A 43 -21.79 6.27 -8.58
C TYR A 43 -21.08 6.52 -9.91
N ASP A 44 -21.09 5.53 -10.79
CA ASP A 44 -20.57 5.63 -12.16
C ASP A 44 -21.64 6.18 -13.09
N ILE A 45 -21.35 7.33 -13.72
CA ILE A 45 -22.33 8.07 -14.49
C ILE A 45 -21.70 8.52 -15.81
N LYS A 46 -22.45 8.42 -16.90
CA LYS A 46 -22.13 9.07 -18.17
C LYS A 46 -23.14 10.15 -18.45
N THR A 47 -22.69 11.39 -18.43
CA THR A 47 -23.46 12.60 -18.72
C THR A 47 -23.15 13.13 -20.13
N PRO A 48 -24.04 13.92 -20.74
CA PRO A 48 -23.79 14.53 -22.06
C PRO A 48 -22.57 15.46 -22.07
N GLU A 49 -22.33 16.14 -20.95
CA GLU A 49 -21.14 16.94 -20.69
C GLU A 49 -20.43 16.44 -19.45
N PRO A 50 -19.09 16.47 -19.39
CA PRO A 50 -18.35 16.01 -18.22
C PRO A 50 -18.73 16.78 -16.95
N ILE A 51 -19.00 16.06 -15.85
CA ILE A 51 -19.14 16.61 -14.51
C ILE A 51 -17.79 17.21 -14.09
N THR A 52 -17.81 18.45 -13.60
CA THR A 52 -16.62 19.15 -13.09
C THR A 52 -16.62 19.29 -11.57
N ASP A 53 -15.48 19.61 -10.96
CA ASP A 53 -15.39 19.90 -9.52
C ASP A 53 -16.34 21.03 -9.09
N THR A 54 -16.64 21.97 -10.00
CA THR A 54 -17.60 23.04 -9.74
C THR A 54 -19.05 22.55 -9.70
N ASP A 55 -19.36 21.48 -10.42
CA ASP A 55 -20.69 20.88 -10.44
C ASP A 55 -20.95 20.02 -9.20
N LEU A 56 -19.91 19.46 -8.56
CA LEU A 56 -20.05 18.74 -7.28
C LEU A 56 -20.79 19.57 -6.23
N LYS A 57 -20.45 20.86 -6.09
CA LYS A 57 -21.14 21.76 -5.15
C LYS A 57 -22.61 21.98 -5.52
N LYS A 58 -22.94 21.99 -6.82
CA LYS A 58 -24.33 22.13 -7.29
C LYS A 58 -25.13 20.85 -7.04
N ILE A 59 -24.53 19.70 -7.35
CA ILE A 59 -25.10 18.37 -7.11
C ILE A 59 -25.37 18.20 -5.61
N GLU A 60 -24.40 18.47 -4.74
CA GLU A 60 -24.56 18.34 -3.29
C GLU A 60 -25.69 19.25 -2.76
N LYS A 61 -25.79 20.50 -3.25
CA LYS A 61 -26.89 21.41 -2.91
C LYS A 61 -28.24 20.86 -3.38
N LYS A 62 -28.29 20.24 -4.57
CA LYS A 62 -29.51 19.61 -5.09
C LYS A 62 -29.89 18.37 -4.30
N MET A 63 -28.93 17.54 -3.89
CA MET A 63 -29.17 16.40 -2.99
C MET A 63 -29.83 16.87 -1.69
N LYS A 64 -29.30 17.92 -1.04
CA LYS A 64 -29.89 18.53 0.17
C LYS A 64 -31.31 19.05 -0.07
N HIS A 65 -31.60 19.54 -1.28
CA HIS A 65 -32.95 19.97 -1.65
C HIS A 65 -33.90 18.77 -1.81
N LEU A 66 -33.49 17.73 -2.53
CA LEU A 66 -34.28 16.50 -2.74
C LEU A 66 -34.59 15.79 -1.42
N ILE A 67 -33.62 15.73 -0.50
CA ILE A 67 -33.82 15.16 0.85
C ILE A 67 -35.00 15.82 1.57
N LYS A 68 -35.10 17.16 1.49
CA LYS A 68 -36.18 17.93 2.13
C LYS A 68 -37.54 17.78 1.45
N GLN A 69 -37.60 17.25 0.22
CA GLN A 69 -38.86 17.03 -0.48
C GLN A 69 -39.64 15.81 0.03
N ASN A 70 -39.01 14.96 0.85
CA ASN A 70 -39.65 13.80 1.49
C ASN A 70 -40.27 12.82 0.47
N HIS A 71 -39.52 12.47 -0.58
CA HIS A 71 -39.95 11.43 -1.52
C HIS A 71 -39.86 10.05 -0.85
N ALA A 72 -40.77 9.15 -1.17
CA ALA A 72 -40.68 7.76 -0.73
C ALA A 72 -39.66 6.98 -1.59
N PHE A 73 -38.96 6.02 -0.99
CA PHE A 73 -38.21 4.99 -1.71
C PHE A 73 -39.13 3.81 -1.99
N GLU A 74 -39.78 3.82 -3.14
CA GLU A 74 -40.78 2.82 -3.50
C GLU A 74 -40.11 1.59 -4.11
N LYS A 75 -40.14 0.47 -3.36
CA LYS A 75 -39.68 -0.83 -3.82
C LYS A 75 -40.70 -1.45 -4.77
N GLN A 76 -40.26 -1.81 -5.97
CA GLN A 76 -41.06 -2.54 -6.95
C GLN A 76 -40.35 -3.82 -7.38
N ASP A 77 -40.96 -4.98 -7.13
CA ASP A 77 -40.47 -6.24 -7.69
C ASP A 77 -41.02 -6.40 -9.12
N MET A 78 -40.13 -6.67 -10.07
CA MET A 78 -40.43 -6.73 -11.50
C MET A 78 -39.79 -7.97 -12.14
N LEU A 79 -40.44 -8.55 -13.15
CA LEU A 79 -39.82 -9.60 -13.95
C LEU A 79 -38.62 -9.02 -14.71
N ILE A 80 -37.55 -9.80 -14.87
CA ILE A 80 -36.35 -9.32 -15.57
C ILE A 80 -36.66 -8.83 -16.98
N SER A 81 -37.53 -9.54 -17.73
CA SER A 81 -37.96 -9.12 -19.07
C SER A 81 -38.60 -7.73 -19.09
N ASP A 82 -39.44 -7.45 -18.09
CA ASP A 82 -40.18 -6.19 -18.01
C ASP A 82 -39.25 -5.06 -17.55
N ALA A 83 -38.30 -5.37 -16.67
CA ALA A 83 -37.27 -4.44 -16.24
C ALA A 83 -36.33 -4.05 -17.40
N ILE A 84 -35.95 -5.02 -18.25
CA ILE A 84 -35.15 -4.76 -19.46
C ILE A 84 -35.91 -3.80 -20.37
N ALA A 85 -37.16 -4.12 -20.73
CA ALA A 85 -37.98 -3.25 -21.58
C ALA A 85 -38.17 -1.84 -20.99
N LYS A 86 -38.29 -1.73 -19.66
CA LYS A 86 -38.40 -0.44 -18.97
C LYS A 86 -37.12 0.39 -19.12
N PHE A 87 -35.94 -0.18 -18.89
CA PHE A 87 -34.67 0.55 -19.00
C PHE A 87 -34.25 0.81 -20.44
N GLU A 88 -34.61 -0.05 -21.40
CA GLU A 88 -34.47 0.24 -22.84
C GLU A 88 -35.29 1.47 -23.22
N LYS A 89 -36.55 1.56 -22.76
CA LYS A 89 -37.41 2.73 -23.02
C LYS A 89 -36.88 4.01 -22.36
N MET A 90 -36.11 3.88 -21.29
CA MET A 90 -35.45 4.99 -20.60
C MET A 90 -34.04 5.29 -21.15
N ASP A 91 -33.61 4.60 -22.21
CA ASP A 91 -32.28 4.69 -22.81
C ASP A 91 -31.15 4.54 -21.77
N GLN A 92 -31.27 3.55 -20.89
CA GLN A 92 -30.30 3.21 -19.83
C GLN A 92 -29.54 1.91 -20.15
N PRO A 93 -28.56 1.92 -21.08
CA PRO A 93 -27.93 0.70 -21.61
C PRO A 93 -27.19 -0.11 -20.54
N TYR A 94 -26.51 0.55 -19.59
CA TYR A 94 -25.79 -0.14 -18.52
C TYR A 94 -26.71 -0.93 -17.58
N LYS A 95 -27.92 -0.42 -17.33
CA LYS A 95 -28.92 -1.14 -16.53
C LYS A 95 -29.49 -2.34 -17.28
N VAL A 96 -29.66 -2.21 -18.60
CA VAL A 96 -30.07 -3.33 -19.47
C VAL A 96 -29.03 -4.44 -19.44
N GLU A 97 -27.74 -4.10 -19.59
CA GLU A 97 -26.66 -5.09 -19.53
C GLU A 97 -26.60 -5.80 -18.17
N LEU A 98 -26.71 -5.06 -17.05
CA LEU A 98 -26.77 -5.66 -15.71
C LEU A 98 -27.95 -6.64 -15.57
N LEU A 99 -29.10 -6.34 -16.17
CA LEU A 99 -30.26 -7.22 -16.14
C LEU A 99 -30.07 -8.46 -17.02
N GLU A 100 -29.43 -8.33 -18.17
CA GLU A 100 -29.06 -9.46 -19.00
C GLU A 100 -28.08 -10.40 -18.29
N ASP A 101 -27.12 -9.86 -17.56
CA ASP A 101 -26.19 -10.64 -16.75
C ASP A 101 -26.91 -11.39 -15.63
N ILE A 102 -27.79 -10.71 -14.89
CA ILE A 102 -28.61 -11.38 -13.87
C ILE A 102 -29.45 -12.49 -14.50
N LYS A 103 -29.99 -12.27 -15.71
CA LYS A 103 -30.76 -13.28 -16.44
C LYS A 103 -29.93 -14.50 -16.83
N LYS A 104 -28.69 -14.28 -17.28
CA LYS A 104 -27.79 -15.33 -17.80
C LYS A 104 -27.02 -16.05 -16.68
N HIS A 105 -26.59 -15.32 -15.66
CA HIS A 105 -25.62 -15.76 -14.67
C HIS A 105 -26.11 -15.67 -13.22
N GLY A 106 -27.25 -15.02 -12.94
CA GLY A 106 -27.78 -14.82 -11.59
C GLY A 106 -27.05 -13.75 -10.76
N THR A 107 -25.96 -13.19 -11.29
CA THR A 107 -25.07 -12.22 -10.63
C THR A 107 -24.66 -11.10 -11.59
N THR A 108 -24.09 -10.04 -11.03
CA THR A 108 -23.50 -8.91 -11.79
C THR A 108 -22.00 -8.74 -11.52
N VAL A 109 -21.43 -9.62 -10.69
CA VAL A 109 -20.01 -9.59 -10.31
C VAL A 109 -19.20 -10.22 -11.42
N MET A 110 -18.34 -9.45 -12.08
CA MET A 110 -17.56 -9.90 -13.26
C MET A 110 -16.72 -11.15 -12.95
N ASN A 111 -16.05 -11.20 -11.80
CA ASN A 111 -15.24 -12.38 -11.40
C ASN A 111 -16.07 -13.68 -11.29
N GLU A 112 -17.37 -13.60 -11.02
CA GLU A 112 -18.27 -14.76 -10.98
C GLU A 112 -18.80 -15.12 -12.38
N ILE A 113 -18.90 -14.13 -13.27
CA ILE A 113 -19.36 -14.29 -14.65
C ILE A 113 -18.27 -14.96 -15.50
N ASP A 114 -17.03 -14.47 -15.39
CA ASP A 114 -15.84 -14.89 -16.14
C ASP A 114 -15.21 -16.19 -15.62
N ALA A 115 -15.70 -16.74 -14.50
CA ALA A 115 -15.29 -18.04 -14.00
C ALA A 115 -15.57 -19.15 -15.04
N THR A 116 -14.66 -20.11 -15.18
CA THR A 116 -14.84 -21.26 -16.10
C THR A 116 -16.00 -22.16 -15.66
N GLU A 117 -16.61 -22.93 -16.55
CA GLU A 117 -17.72 -23.84 -16.19
C GLU A 117 -17.34 -24.86 -15.10
N GLU A 118 -16.05 -25.16 -14.92
CA GLU A 118 -15.52 -26.03 -13.87
C GLU A 118 -15.26 -25.33 -12.52
N ASP A 119 -15.33 -23.99 -12.47
CA ASP A 119 -15.20 -23.16 -11.27
C ASP A 119 -16.55 -22.63 -10.76
N LYS A 120 -17.63 -22.84 -11.52
CA LYS A 120 -18.99 -22.51 -11.09
C LYS A 120 -19.51 -23.61 -10.18
N ASP A 121 -19.56 -23.35 -8.86
CA ASP A 121 -20.41 -24.12 -7.96
C ASP A 121 -21.85 -24.00 -8.50
N THR A 122 -22.38 -25.10 -9.04
CA THR A 122 -23.63 -25.11 -9.82
C THR A 122 -24.84 -24.90 -8.92
N ASN A 123 -25.02 -23.67 -8.47
CA ASN A 123 -26.21 -23.15 -7.81
C ASN A 123 -26.54 -21.76 -8.37
N ALA A 124 -26.44 -21.60 -9.70
CA ALA A 124 -27.04 -20.47 -10.40
C ALA A 124 -28.57 -20.57 -10.26
N GLN A 125 -29.10 -20.06 -9.14
CA GLN A 125 -30.52 -19.89 -8.94
C GLN A 125 -31.05 -19.04 -10.10
N THR A 126 -32.08 -19.53 -10.76
CA THR A 126 -32.76 -18.81 -11.83
C THR A 126 -33.48 -17.62 -11.21
N VAL A 127 -32.81 -16.47 -11.16
CA VAL A 127 -33.41 -15.23 -10.65
C VAL A 127 -34.38 -14.73 -11.71
N ASN A 128 -35.68 -14.87 -11.46
CA ASN A 128 -36.72 -14.44 -12.41
C ASN A 128 -37.24 -13.02 -12.14
N LYS A 129 -37.00 -12.51 -10.92
CA LYS A 129 -37.44 -11.19 -10.48
C LYS A 129 -36.27 -10.37 -9.97
N VAL A 130 -36.31 -9.09 -10.28
CA VAL A 130 -35.39 -8.07 -9.77
C VAL A 130 -36.19 -7.02 -9.02
N THR A 131 -35.50 -6.28 -8.16
CA THR A 131 -36.08 -5.17 -7.45
C THR A 131 -35.63 -3.87 -8.10
N LEU A 132 -36.58 -2.96 -8.32
CA LEU A 132 -36.35 -1.58 -8.69
C LEU A 132 -36.73 -0.68 -7.51
N PHE A 133 -36.01 0.42 -7.34
CA PHE A 133 -36.38 1.47 -6.39
C PHE A 133 -36.68 2.76 -7.16
N SER A 134 -37.85 3.32 -6.90
CA SER A 134 -38.25 4.63 -7.42
C SER A 134 -38.16 5.69 -6.32
N THR A 135 -37.65 6.88 -6.64
CA THR A 135 -37.51 8.00 -5.71
C THR A 135 -37.79 9.29 -6.46
N GLY A 136 -39.01 9.82 -6.32
CA GLY A 136 -39.48 10.91 -7.17
C GLY A 136 -39.50 10.49 -8.64
N GLU A 137 -38.80 11.22 -9.51
CA GLU A 137 -38.70 10.92 -10.94
C GLU A 137 -37.58 9.93 -11.29
N PHE A 138 -36.71 9.59 -10.33
CA PHE A 138 -35.60 8.67 -10.56
C PHE A 138 -36.01 7.23 -10.28
N VAL A 139 -35.57 6.30 -11.14
CA VAL A 139 -35.80 4.86 -10.99
C VAL A 139 -34.47 4.13 -11.18
N ASP A 140 -34.15 3.22 -10.27
CA ASP A 140 -32.89 2.50 -10.27
C ASP A 140 -33.06 0.98 -10.08
N LEU A 141 -32.12 0.22 -10.65
CA LEU A 141 -31.98 -1.22 -10.42
C LEU A 141 -31.13 -1.43 -9.17
N CYS A 142 -31.78 -1.86 -8.09
CA CYS A 142 -31.10 -2.03 -6.80
C CYS A 142 -31.80 -3.07 -5.92
N ARG A 143 -31.03 -3.86 -5.17
CA ARG A 143 -31.55 -4.83 -4.20
C ARG A 143 -31.95 -4.19 -2.85
N GLY A 144 -31.50 -2.97 -2.58
CA GLY A 144 -31.66 -2.28 -1.30
C GLY A 144 -30.79 -2.88 -0.17
N PRO A 145 -31.12 -2.60 1.10
CA PRO A 145 -32.22 -1.77 1.58
C PRO A 145 -31.95 -0.25 1.44
N HIS A 146 -33.02 0.54 1.52
CA HIS A 146 -33.01 2.01 1.61
C HIS A 146 -33.76 2.48 2.85
N VAL A 147 -33.63 3.76 3.19
CA VAL A 147 -34.57 4.42 4.12
C VAL A 147 -35.95 4.53 3.47
N ASP A 148 -37.03 4.68 4.24
CA ASP A 148 -38.38 4.73 3.68
C ASP A 148 -38.63 6.03 2.90
N ASN A 149 -38.13 7.15 3.42
CA ASN A 149 -38.30 8.47 2.83
C ASN A 149 -37.02 9.29 2.85
N THR A 150 -36.84 10.17 1.87
CA THR A 150 -35.62 10.96 1.73
C THR A 150 -35.30 11.84 2.93
N ASN A 151 -36.30 12.29 3.70
CA ASN A 151 -36.09 13.11 4.89
C ASN A 151 -35.54 12.33 6.10
N GLN A 152 -35.56 11.00 6.05
CA GLN A 152 -34.99 10.12 7.08
C GLN A 152 -33.46 9.98 6.93
N ILE A 153 -32.89 10.49 5.83
CA ILE A 153 -31.44 10.62 5.68
C ILE A 153 -30.96 11.73 6.62
N THR A 154 -30.50 11.33 7.80
CA THR A 154 -29.96 12.24 8.83
C THR A 154 -28.43 12.35 8.76
N ALA A 155 -27.77 11.45 8.03
CA ALA A 155 -26.33 11.45 7.84
C ALA A 155 -25.83 12.79 7.27
N SER A 156 -24.75 13.30 7.85
CA SER A 156 -24.00 14.41 7.29
C SER A 156 -23.12 13.89 6.16
N PHE A 157 -23.20 14.51 4.98
CA PHE A 157 -22.50 14.05 3.78
C PHE A 157 -21.80 15.17 3.02
N SER A 158 -20.80 14.79 2.23
CA SER A 158 -20.17 15.68 1.24
C SER A 158 -19.70 14.90 0.01
N LEU A 159 -19.70 15.55 -1.17
CA LEU A 159 -19.09 15.00 -2.38
C LEU A 159 -17.60 15.36 -2.42
N THR A 160 -16.72 14.38 -2.63
CA THR A 160 -15.28 14.53 -2.35
C THR A 160 -14.39 14.51 -3.59
N ALA A 161 -14.67 13.67 -4.57
CA ALA A 161 -13.80 13.48 -5.72
C ALA A 161 -14.55 13.02 -6.98
N LEU A 162 -13.94 13.29 -8.13
CA LEU A 162 -14.29 12.72 -9.43
C LEU A 162 -13.14 11.84 -9.90
N ALA A 163 -13.46 10.65 -10.42
CA ALA A 163 -12.50 9.79 -11.09
C ALA A 163 -13.06 9.31 -12.43
N GLY A 164 -12.17 8.96 -13.36
CA GLY A 164 -12.55 8.17 -14.53
C GLY A 164 -12.68 6.70 -14.11
N ALA A 165 -13.71 6.03 -14.61
CA ALA A 165 -13.87 4.59 -14.51
C ALA A 165 -14.20 4.04 -15.90
N TYR A 166 -13.76 2.83 -16.20
CA TYR A 166 -14.24 2.13 -17.39
C TYR A 166 -15.35 1.17 -17.00
N TRP A 167 -16.36 1.05 -17.84
CA TRP A 167 -17.44 0.11 -17.60
C TRP A 167 -16.91 -1.33 -17.50
N ARG A 168 -17.30 -2.03 -16.43
CA ARG A 168 -16.76 -3.35 -16.02
C ARG A 168 -15.25 -3.40 -15.73
N GLY A 169 -14.56 -2.26 -15.67
CA GLY A 169 -13.12 -2.21 -15.45
C GLY A 169 -12.29 -2.58 -16.69
N ASP A 170 -12.91 -2.74 -17.85
CA ASP A 170 -12.21 -2.99 -19.12
C ASP A 170 -11.98 -1.67 -19.87
N GLU A 171 -10.72 -1.35 -20.14
CA GLU A 171 -10.31 -0.12 -20.84
C GLU A 171 -10.85 0.01 -22.27
N ASN A 172 -11.32 -1.08 -22.87
CA ASN A 172 -11.95 -1.08 -24.19
C ASN A 172 -13.43 -0.65 -24.15
N ASN A 173 -14.03 -0.58 -22.97
CA ASN A 173 -15.43 -0.18 -22.78
C ASN A 173 -15.59 1.33 -22.61
N ASP A 174 -16.86 1.76 -22.58
CA ASP A 174 -17.23 3.15 -22.35
C ASP A 174 -16.60 3.73 -21.07
N GLN A 175 -15.99 4.91 -21.21
CA GLN A 175 -15.49 5.69 -20.09
C GLN A 175 -16.63 6.41 -19.37
N LEU A 176 -16.73 6.20 -18.06
CA LEU A 176 -17.69 6.79 -17.13
C LEU A 176 -16.98 7.76 -16.18
N GLN A 177 -17.75 8.68 -15.57
CA GLN A 177 -17.29 9.48 -14.46
C GLN A 177 -17.84 8.92 -13.15
N ARG A 178 -16.92 8.52 -12.27
CA ARG A 178 -17.22 8.09 -10.91
C ARG A 178 -17.28 9.30 -9.98
N VAL A 179 -18.45 9.56 -9.40
CA VAL A 179 -18.65 10.61 -8.40
C VAL A 179 -18.57 9.98 -7.01
N TYR A 180 -17.62 10.42 -6.18
CA TYR A 180 -17.47 9.94 -4.79
C TYR A 180 -18.17 10.85 -3.79
N GLY A 181 -18.84 10.24 -2.83
CA GLY A 181 -19.44 10.91 -1.67
C GLY A 181 -19.11 10.18 -0.38
N VAL A 182 -19.04 10.92 0.73
CA VAL A 182 -18.79 10.38 2.07
C VAL A 182 -19.95 10.77 2.97
N ALA A 183 -20.29 9.90 3.92
CA ALA A 183 -21.38 10.17 4.85
C ALA A 183 -21.14 9.55 6.23
N PHE A 184 -21.47 10.32 7.26
CA PHE A 184 -21.27 9.99 8.67
C PHE A 184 -22.53 10.33 9.48
N GLU A 185 -22.69 9.68 10.63
CA GLU A 185 -23.86 9.85 11.50
C GLU A 185 -23.96 11.28 12.07
N THR A 186 -22.83 11.95 12.27
CA THR A 186 -22.75 13.30 12.83
C THR A 186 -21.95 14.24 11.93
N LYS A 187 -22.18 15.54 12.11
CA LYS A 187 -21.44 16.58 11.39
C LYS A 187 -19.98 16.62 11.84
N GLU A 188 -19.76 16.42 13.14
CA GLU A 188 -18.43 16.41 13.74
C GLU A 188 -17.56 15.31 13.14
N ALA A 189 -18.10 14.10 12.95
CA ALA A 189 -17.39 13.00 12.31
C ALA A 189 -17.08 13.27 10.83
N LEU A 190 -18.01 13.92 10.11
CA LEU A 190 -17.75 14.37 8.73
C LEU A 190 -16.64 15.41 8.68
N ASP A 191 -16.69 16.43 9.53
CA ASP A 191 -15.70 17.51 9.57
C ASP A 191 -14.31 16.97 9.95
N GLU A 192 -14.23 16.03 10.91
CA GLU A 192 -13.00 15.32 11.27
C GLU A 192 -12.45 14.52 10.08
N TYR A 193 -13.31 13.75 9.39
CA TYR A 193 -12.90 12.97 8.22
C TYR A 193 -12.41 13.84 7.06
N LEU A 194 -13.09 14.96 6.78
CA LEU A 194 -12.66 15.92 5.75
C LEU A 194 -11.33 16.58 6.12
N HIS A 195 -11.13 16.92 7.40
CA HIS A 195 -9.86 17.41 7.90
C HIS A 195 -8.74 16.36 7.70
N MET A 196 -9.00 15.09 8.02
CA MET A 196 -8.04 14.00 7.78
C MET A 196 -7.69 13.84 6.30
N ILE A 197 -8.66 13.95 5.38
CA ILE A 197 -8.39 13.92 3.93
C ILE A 197 -7.48 15.07 3.50
N GLU A 198 -7.74 16.29 3.98
CA GLU A 198 -6.91 17.45 3.64
C GLU A 198 -5.49 17.31 4.19
N GLU A 199 -5.34 16.78 5.41
CA GLU A 199 -4.03 16.43 5.95
C GLU A 199 -3.35 15.32 5.12
N ALA A 200 -4.09 14.29 4.69
CA ALA A 200 -3.56 13.24 3.83
C ALA A 200 -3.05 13.79 2.49
N LYS A 201 -3.79 14.70 1.85
CA LYS A 201 -3.35 15.36 0.60
C LYS A 201 -2.07 16.18 0.77
N LYS A 202 -1.88 16.83 1.93
CA LYS A 202 -0.64 17.56 2.23
C LYS A 202 0.55 16.63 2.42
N ARG A 203 0.28 15.41 2.90
CA ARG A 203 1.29 14.38 3.21
C ARG A 203 1.60 13.45 2.05
N ASP A 204 0.79 13.45 0.99
CA ASP A 204 0.93 12.56 -0.18
C ASP A 204 2.40 12.49 -0.65
N HIS A 205 2.95 11.28 -0.63
CA HIS A 205 4.35 11.03 -0.96
C HIS A 205 4.69 11.41 -2.41
N LYS A 206 3.73 11.42 -3.34
CA LYS A 206 3.95 11.87 -4.72
C LYS A 206 4.23 13.38 -4.78
N LYS A 207 3.59 14.14 -3.89
CA LYS A 207 3.82 15.59 -3.76
C LYS A 207 5.11 15.85 -2.99
N LEU A 208 5.23 15.30 -1.79
CA LEU A 208 6.39 15.51 -0.93
C LEU A 208 7.68 14.93 -1.52
N GLY A 209 7.61 13.78 -2.19
CA GLY A 209 8.75 13.16 -2.86
C GLY A 209 9.37 14.04 -3.93
N ARG A 210 8.55 14.83 -4.64
CA ARG A 210 9.04 15.84 -5.59
C ARG A 210 9.54 17.10 -4.90
N GLU A 211 8.80 17.60 -3.90
CA GLU A 211 9.16 18.83 -3.17
C GLU A 211 10.47 18.68 -2.38
N LEU A 212 10.75 17.48 -1.88
CA LEU A 212 11.95 17.13 -1.12
C LEU A 212 13.06 16.50 -1.98
N ASP A 213 12.86 16.45 -3.30
CA ASP A 213 13.81 15.87 -4.25
C ASP A 213 14.24 14.44 -3.86
N LEU A 214 13.29 13.53 -3.63
CA LEU A 214 13.55 12.14 -3.22
C LEU A 214 13.49 11.17 -4.41
N PHE A 215 12.53 11.33 -5.31
CA PHE A 215 12.38 10.47 -6.47
C PHE A 215 11.66 11.20 -7.61
N THR A 216 11.80 10.66 -8.81
CA THR A 216 11.08 11.11 -10.00
C THR A 216 10.67 9.93 -10.87
N PHE A 217 9.75 10.18 -11.80
CA PHE A 217 9.35 9.23 -12.83
C PHE A 217 9.63 9.84 -14.20
N SER A 218 10.17 9.03 -15.12
CA SER A 218 10.45 9.43 -16.48
C SER A 218 9.55 8.67 -17.45
N LYS A 219 8.85 9.41 -18.32
CA LYS A 219 8.07 8.82 -19.42
C LYS A 219 8.93 7.96 -20.34
N LEU A 220 10.22 8.29 -20.48
CA LEU A 220 11.16 7.52 -21.29
C LEU A 220 11.62 6.23 -20.61
N VAL A 221 11.61 6.18 -19.27
CA VAL A 221 11.98 4.98 -18.50
C VAL A 221 10.80 4.02 -18.40
N GLY A 222 9.59 4.55 -18.20
CA GLY A 222 8.36 3.77 -18.11
C GLY A 222 7.62 3.96 -16.79
N SER A 223 6.31 3.72 -16.81
CA SER A 223 5.45 3.83 -15.63
C SER A 223 5.80 2.75 -14.59
N GLY A 224 5.72 3.10 -13.30
CA GLY A 224 5.99 2.16 -12.22
C GLY A 224 7.46 1.79 -12.05
N LEU A 225 8.38 2.59 -12.61
CA LEU A 225 9.83 2.43 -12.48
C LEU A 225 10.43 3.70 -11.88
N PRO A 226 10.46 3.83 -10.54
CA PRO A 226 10.93 5.04 -9.88
C PRO A 226 12.44 5.26 -10.07
N LEU A 227 12.82 6.51 -10.28
CA LEU A 227 14.21 6.96 -10.27
C LEU A 227 14.47 7.68 -8.95
N PHE A 228 15.29 7.09 -8.08
CA PHE A 228 15.70 7.73 -6.84
C PHE A 228 16.79 8.78 -7.11
N THR A 229 16.59 9.97 -6.57
CA THR A 229 17.59 11.05 -6.59
C THR A 229 18.67 10.76 -5.54
N PRO A 230 19.74 11.57 -5.42
CA PRO A 230 20.71 11.40 -4.34
C PRO A 230 20.07 11.36 -2.94
N LYS A 231 19.11 12.25 -2.64
CA LYS A 231 18.47 12.31 -1.32
C LYS A 231 17.56 11.10 -1.05
N GLY A 232 16.79 10.65 -2.05
CA GLY A 232 15.99 9.44 -1.89
C GLY A 232 16.83 8.17 -1.80
N THR A 233 17.98 8.13 -2.49
CA THR A 233 18.92 7.00 -2.41
C THR A 233 19.51 6.89 -1.01
N ILE A 234 19.93 8.01 -0.40
CA ILE A 234 20.40 8.02 1.00
C ILE A 234 19.31 7.48 1.93
N LEU A 235 18.06 7.97 1.78
CA LEU A 235 16.94 7.51 2.61
C LEU A 235 16.76 5.99 2.51
N ARG A 236 16.77 5.46 1.28
CA ARG A 236 16.66 4.03 0.99
C ARG A 236 17.80 3.23 1.63
N GLU A 237 19.04 3.69 1.50
CA GLU A 237 20.23 3.05 2.06
C GLU A 237 20.20 3.05 3.60
N GLN A 238 19.77 4.14 4.24
CA GLN A 238 19.67 4.17 5.71
C GLN A 238 18.68 3.13 6.23
N LEU A 239 17.54 2.93 5.55
CA LEU A 239 16.57 1.90 5.91
C LEU A 239 17.14 0.48 5.74
N GLN A 240 17.81 0.24 4.60
CA GLN A 240 18.44 -1.04 4.31
C GLN A 240 19.57 -1.36 5.30
N ASN A 241 20.42 -0.38 5.61
CA ASN A 241 21.49 -0.53 6.59
C ASN A 241 20.93 -0.81 7.98
N PHE A 242 19.82 -0.18 8.35
CA PHE A 242 19.18 -0.41 9.63
C PHE A 242 18.67 -1.84 9.77
N VAL A 243 17.87 -2.35 8.81
CA VAL A 243 17.39 -3.75 8.89
C VAL A 243 18.56 -4.74 8.85
N ASN A 244 19.60 -4.47 8.06
CA ASN A 244 20.79 -5.32 8.01
C ASN A 244 21.52 -5.34 9.36
N SER A 245 21.61 -4.20 10.06
CA SER A 245 22.22 -4.17 11.40
C SER A 245 21.47 -5.03 12.43
N LEU A 246 20.15 -5.19 12.28
CA LEU A 246 19.33 -6.05 13.15
C LEU A 246 19.49 -7.54 12.79
N ARG A 247 19.68 -7.83 11.50
CA ARG A 247 19.94 -9.16 10.94
C ARG A 247 21.35 -9.67 11.26
N ASP A 248 22.35 -8.79 11.23
CA ASP A 248 23.73 -9.11 11.55
C ASP A 248 23.88 -9.58 13.02
N LYS A 249 23.04 -9.06 13.94
CA LYS A 249 22.97 -9.53 15.34
C LYS A 249 22.35 -10.93 15.50
N ARG A 250 21.75 -11.48 14.44
CA ARG A 250 20.97 -12.73 14.42
C ARG A 250 21.52 -13.74 13.40
N ASP A 251 22.80 -13.59 13.04
CA ASP A 251 23.54 -14.51 12.17
C ASP A 251 22.92 -14.74 10.79
N TYR A 252 22.29 -13.71 10.22
CA TYR A 252 21.88 -13.76 8.82
C TYR A 252 23.09 -13.65 7.89
N SER A 253 23.16 -14.53 6.91
CA SER A 253 24.15 -14.50 5.84
C SER A 253 23.60 -13.76 4.63
N ARG A 254 24.30 -12.73 4.17
CA ARG A 254 23.93 -12.00 2.96
C ARG A 254 24.23 -12.83 1.71
N VAL A 255 23.28 -12.91 0.80
CA VAL A 255 23.42 -13.57 -0.51
C VAL A 255 23.09 -12.60 -1.64
N GLN A 256 23.42 -12.98 -2.87
CA GLN A 256 23.05 -12.23 -4.06
C GLN A 256 22.59 -13.19 -5.15
N ILE A 257 21.46 -12.89 -5.80
CA ILE A 257 20.89 -13.72 -6.86
C ILE A 257 20.66 -12.95 -8.16
N PRO A 258 20.60 -13.64 -9.31
CA PRO A 258 20.23 -13.05 -10.59
C PRO A 258 18.82 -12.43 -10.59
N HIS A 259 18.54 -11.55 -11.57
CA HIS A 259 17.21 -10.97 -11.81
C HIS A 259 16.40 -11.71 -12.87
N ILE A 260 17.05 -12.54 -13.68
CA ILE A 260 16.42 -13.36 -14.73
C ILE A 260 16.66 -14.84 -14.43
N THR A 261 15.70 -15.68 -14.79
CA THR A 261 15.81 -17.12 -14.62
C THR A 261 15.07 -17.88 -15.71
N LYS A 262 15.41 -19.16 -15.86
CA LYS A 262 14.71 -20.08 -16.75
C LYS A 262 13.29 -20.32 -16.26
N LYS A 263 12.39 -20.56 -17.21
CA LYS A 263 11.02 -21.03 -16.95
C LYS A 263 10.96 -22.22 -15.97
N ASP A 264 11.85 -23.19 -16.13
CA ASP A 264 11.91 -24.42 -15.34
C ASP A 264 11.96 -24.17 -13.82
N LEU A 265 12.63 -23.10 -13.37
CA LEU A 265 12.71 -22.76 -11.94
C LEU A 265 11.34 -22.38 -11.38
N TYR A 266 10.53 -21.67 -12.18
CA TYR A 266 9.20 -21.24 -11.79
C TYR A 266 8.13 -22.30 -11.99
N GLU A 267 8.31 -23.21 -12.95
CA GLU A 267 7.48 -24.42 -13.02
C GLU A 267 7.72 -25.33 -11.81
N THR A 268 8.99 -25.56 -11.48
CA THR A 268 9.38 -26.36 -10.30
C THR A 268 8.80 -25.76 -9.02
N SER A 269 8.92 -24.45 -8.82
CA SER A 269 8.35 -23.79 -7.64
C SER A 269 6.83 -23.58 -7.68
N GLY A 270 6.17 -23.77 -8.83
CA GLY A 270 4.73 -23.53 -9.03
C GLY A 270 4.33 -22.07 -9.30
N HIS A 271 5.30 -21.16 -9.35
CA HIS A 271 5.05 -19.74 -9.61
C HIS A 271 4.73 -19.45 -11.08
N TRP A 272 5.16 -20.29 -12.02
CA TRP A 272 4.94 -20.04 -13.45
C TRP A 272 3.44 -19.98 -13.80
N GLU A 273 2.65 -20.90 -13.26
CA GLU A 273 1.20 -20.95 -13.48
C GLU A 273 0.47 -19.89 -12.65
N LYS A 274 0.89 -19.71 -11.39
CA LYS A 274 0.19 -18.85 -10.42
C LYS A 274 0.42 -17.36 -10.60
N PHE A 275 1.58 -16.97 -11.12
CA PHE A 275 1.93 -15.59 -11.45
C PHE A 275 1.92 -15.35 -12.98
N ALA A 276 1.28 -16.24 -13.76
CA ALA A 276 1.40 -16.25 -15.21
C ALA A 276 1.12 -14.89 -15.88
N ASP A 277 0.13 -14.16 -15.36
CA ASP A 277 -0.33 -12.86 -15.86
C ASP A 277 0.51 -11.69 -15.32
N GLU A 278 1.26 -11.90 -14.24
CA GLU A 278 2.11 -10.88 -13.59
C GLU A 278 3.61 -11.03 -13.95
N LEU A 279 3.97 -12.04 -14.73
CA LEU A 279 5.35 -12.37 -15.07
C LEU A 279 5.83 -11.63 -16.32
N PHE A 280 6.89 -10.83 -16.19
CA PHE A 280 7.65 -10.36 -17.36
C PHE A 280 8.41 -11.51 -18.02
N ARG A 281 7.96 -11.94 -19.19
CA ARG A 281 8.57 -13.02 -19.98
C ARG A 281 9.62 -12.47 -20.96
N ILE A 282 10.69 -13.23 -21.14
CA ILE A 282 11.82 -12.90 -22.00
C ILE A 282 12.06 -14.07 -22.95
N THR A 283 12.11 -13.81 -24.24
CA THR A 283 12.58 -14.79 -25.24
C THR A 283 14.00 -14.43 -25.65
N THR A 284 14.92 -15.36 -25.44
CA THR A 284 16.31 -15.19 -25.87
C THR A 284 16.44 -15.27 -27.39
N ARG A 285 17.59 -14.87 -27.94
CA ARG A 285 17.88 -14.97 -29.39
C ARG A 285 17.83 -16.39 -29.94
N GLU A 286 18.02 -17.39 -29.08
CA GLU A 286 17.97 -18.82 -29.42
C GLU A 286 16.58 -19.44 -29.18
N GLY A 287 15.61 -18.65 -28.75
CA GLY A 287 14.24 -19.12 -28.49
C GLY A 287 13.99 -19.68 -27.08
N HIS A 288 14.98 -19.67 -26.18
CA HIS A 288 14.76 -20.08 -24.78
C HIS A 288 13.87 -19.07 -24.04
N GLU A 289 12.94 -19.59 -23.23
CA GLU A 289 12.05 -18.80 -22.38
C GLU A 289 12.68 -18.54 -20.99
N PHE A 290 12.72 -17.27 -20.63
CA PHE A 290 13.16 -16.77 -19.33
C PHE A 290 12.07 -15.86 -18.76
N ALA A 291 12.19 -15.53 -17.47
CA ALA A 291 11.39 -14.49 -16.85
C ALA A 291 12.24 -13.60 -15.94
N MET A 292 11.82 -12.34 -15.78
CA MET A 292 12.28 -11.52 -14.68
C MET A 292 11.68 -12.04 -13.38
N LYS A 293 12.44 -12.02 -12.29
CA LYS A 293 11.97 -12.60 -11.04
C LYS A 293 10.84 -11.78 -10.38
N PRO A 294 9.69 -12.38 -10.03
CA PRO A 294 8.64 -11.71 -9.24
C PRO A 294 8.86 -11.83 -7.72
N MET A 295 9.83 -12.65 -7.31
CA MET A 295 10.21 -12.96 -5.94
C MET A 295 11.58 -13.66 -5.87
N ASN A 296 12.17 -13.74 -4.68
CA ASN A 296 13.53 -14.25 -4.49
C ASN A 296 13.59 -15.73 -4.06
N CYS A 297 12.54 -16.25 -3.42
CA CYS A 297 12.53 -17.57 -2.79
C CYS A 297 13.09 -18.71 -3.66
N PRO A 298 12.66 -18.92 -4.92
CA PRO A 298 13.18 -20.01 -5.75
C PRO A 298 14.67 -19.92 -6.03
N HIS A 299 15.30 -18.75 -5.95
CA HIS A 299 16.75 -18.64 -6.13
C HIS A 299 17.50 -18.98 -4.84
N HIS A 300 16.97 -18.56 -3.68
CA HIS A 300 17.58 -18.86 -2.39
C HIS A 300 17.55 -20.37 -2.09
N THR A 301 16.52 -21.10 -2.57
CA THR A 301 16.50 -22.57 -2.50
C THR A 301 17.66 -23.21 -3.24
N GLN A 302 18.09 -22.64 -4.38
CA GLN A 302 19.23 -23.17 -5.14
C GLN A 302 20.56 -22.95 -4.42
N ILE A 303 20.70 -21.86 -3.65
CA ILE A 303 21.88 -21.64 -2.81
C ILE A 303 21.93 -22.67 -1.67
N TYR A 304 20.77 -22.98 -1.08
CA TYR A 304 20.66 -24.02 -0.06
C TYR A 304 21.07 -25.38 -0.63
N ASP A 305 20.47 -25.77 -1.77
CA ASP A 305 20.64 -27.06 -2.45
C ASP A 305 22.05 -27.30 -3.00
N ALA A 306 22.80 -26.23 -3.31
CA ALA A 306 24.17 -26.34 -3.85
C ALA A 306 25.16 -27.10 -2.95
N THR A 307 24.83 -27.35 -1.68
CA THR A 307 25.68 -28.13 -0.77
C THR A 307 24.83 -28.94 0.18
N LYS A 308 25.18 -30.23 0.37
CA LYS A 308 24.55 -31.08 1.39
C LYS A 308 24.76 -30.48 2.79
N ARG A 309 23.68 -30.39 3.57
CA ARG A 309 23.68 -29.77 4.90
C ARG A 309 23.53 -30.81 6.00
N SER A 310 24.25 -30.66 7.10
CA SER A 310 23.99 -31.39 8.35
C SER A 310 22.95 -30.65 9.19
N TYR A 311 22.15 -31.39 9.96
CA TYR A 311 21.24 -30.81 10.96
C TYR A 311 21.94 -29.85 11.94
N LYS A 312 23.25 -30.03 12.18
CA LYS A 312 24.08 -29.18 13.06
C LYS A 312 24.33 -27.77 12.51
N GLU A 313 24.18 -27.58 11.20
CA GLU A 313 24.32 -26.28 10.54
C GLU A 313 23.01 -25.49 10.53
N LEU A 314 21.89 -26.15 10.82
CA LEU A 314 20.58 -25.50 10.85
C LEU A 314 20.34 -24.84 12.20
N PRO A 315 19.67 -23.67 12.23
CA PRO A 315 19.04 -22.97 11.10
C PRO A 315 20.03 -22.17 10.23
N ILE A 316 19.78 -22.15 8.92
CA ILE A 316 20.49 -21.30 7.95
C ILE A 316 19.60 -20.12 7.59
N ARG A 317 20.11 -18.90 7.67
CA ARG A 317 19.35 -17.67 7.42
C ARG A 317 19.99 -16.87 6.28
N TYR A 318 19.31 -16.77 5.14
CA TYR A 318 19.74 -15.92 4.04
C TYR A 318 19.00 -14.60 4.05
N SER A 319 19.70 -13.50 3.78
CA SER A 319 19.11 -12.17 3.58
C SER A 319 19.60 -11.54 2.29
N GLU A 320 18.70 -10.85 1.60
CA GLU A 320 19.03 -10.10 0.39
C GLU A 320 18.01 -8.99 0.16
N ALA A 321 18.49 -7.75 0.07
CA ALA A 321 17.69 -6.65 -0.42
C ALA A 321 17.94 -6.47 -1.93
N THR A 322 17.03 -7.02 -2.74
CA THR A 322 17.18 -7.11 -4.20
C THR A 322 15.88 -6.81 -4.94
N ALA A 323 16.01 -6.33 -6.18
CA ALA A 323 14.88 -5.93 -7.01
C ALA A 323 14.14 -7.13 -7.62
N VAL A 324 12.82 -7.11 -7.52
CA VAL A 324 11.88 -8.00 -8.17
C VAL A 324 10.94 -7.20 -9.09
N TYR A 325 10.25 -7.90 -9.97
CA TYR A 325 9.48 -7.30 -11.05
C TYR A 325 8.13 -7.99 -11.23
N ARG A 326 7.05 -7.19 -11.28
CA ARG A 326 5.69 -7.66 -11.55
C ARG A 326 5.04 -6.80 -12.61
N ASP A 327 4.35 -7.43 -13.56
CA ASP A 327 3.67 -6.76 -14.67
C ASP A 327 2.32 -6.19 -14.24
N GLU A 328 2.38 -5.27 -13.27
CA GLU A 328 1.22 -4.55 -12.75
C GLU A 328 0.57 -3.72 -13.87
N GLN A 329 -0.77 -3.69 -13.88
CA GLN A 329 -1.50 -2.92 -14.88
C GLN A 329 -1.27 -1.42 -14.68
N SER A 330 -1.23 -0.65 -15.77
CA SER A 330 -0.92 0.78 -15.70
C SER A 330 -1.88 1.59 -14.84
N GLY A 331 -3.16 1.16 -14.76
CA GLY A 331 -4.18 1.80 -13.92
C GLY A 331 -3.99 1.54 -12.41
N GLU A 332 -3.20 0.54 -12.04
CA GLU A 332 -2.96 0.15 -10.65
C GLU A 332 -1.73 0.86 -10.04
N LEU A 333 -0.84 1.38 -10.90
CA LEU A 333 0.41 2.02 -10.48
C LEU A 333 0.12 3.32 -9.71
N SER A 334 0.79 3.50 -8.57
CA SER A 334 0.59 4.67 -7.72
C SER A 334 1.88 5.05 -7.00
N GLY A 335 2.54 6.10 -7.50
CA GLY A 335 3.77 6.64 -6.90
C GLY A 335 4.77 5.54 -6.54
N LEU A 336 5.18 5.48 -5.28
CA LEU A 336 6.02 4.42 -4.73
C LEU A 336 5.21 3.30 -4.04
N SER A 337 3.90 3.47 -3.83
CA SER A 337 3.10 2.48 -3.08
C SER A 337 2.75 1.25 -3.92
N ARG A 338 2.67 1.38 -5.25
CA ARG A 338 2.50 0.26 -6.19
C ARG A 338 3.29 0.53 -7.48
N VAL A 339 4.29 -0.29 -7.75
CA VAL A 339 5.29 -0.13 -8.81
C VAL A 339 5.59 -1.48 -9.47
N ARG A 340 6.14 -1.46 -10.69
CA ARG A 340 6.51 -2.67 -11.44
C ARG A 340 7.86 -3.24 -11.01
N GLY A 341 8.81 -2.36 -10.71
CA GLY A 341 10.12 -2.73 -10.20
C GLY A 341 10.29 -2.21 -8.78
N PHE A 342 10.47 -3.13 -7.83
CA PHE A 342 10.65 -2.80 -6.42
C PHE A 342 11.69 -3.69 -5.77
N THR A 343 12.34 -3.21 -4.72
CA THR A 343 13.26 -4.01 -3.90
C THR A 343 12.56 -4.49 -2.66
N GLN A 344 12.60 -5.80 -2.45
CA GLN A 344 12.16 -6.40 -1.20
C GLN A 344 13.36 -6.58 -0.29
N ASP A 345 13.20 -6.30 1.00
CA ASP A 345 14.20 -6.62 2.02
C ASP A 345 14.12 -8.10 2.41
N ASP A 346 14.10 -8.97 1.43
CA ASP A 346 13.68 -10.36 1.60
C ASP A 346 14.69 -11.20 2.39
N SER A 347 14.19 -12.21 3.08
CA SER A 347 15.02 -13.17 3.80
C SER A 347 14.32 -14.50 3.96
N HIS A 348 15.11 -15.57 3.94
CA HIS A 348 14.63 -16.94 3.99
C HIS A 348 15.41 -17.73 5.04
N ILE A 349 14.67 -18.32 5.98
CA ILE A 349 15.23 -19.19 7.02
C ILE A 349 14.93 -20.63 6.63
N PHE A 350 15.98 -21.45 6.51
CA PHE A 350 15.89 -22.88 6.31
C PHE A 350 16.15 -23.57 7.64
N CYS A 351 15.17 -24.28 8.16
CA CYS A 351 15.25 -24.83 9.52
C CYS A 351 14.52 -26.17 9.64
N ARG A 352 14.77 -26.87 10.75
CA ARG A 352 14.03 -28.09 11.11
C ARG A 352 12.73 -27.71 11.81
N MET A 353 11.81 -28.66 11.86
CA MET A 353 10.49 -28.47 12.48
C MET A 353 10.54 -27.99 13.94
N ASN A 354 11.51 -28.49 14.70
CA ASN A 354 11.71 -28.11 16.10
C ASN A 354 12.30 -26.70 16.28
N HIS A 355 12.84 -26.08 15.22
CA HIS A 355 13.39 -24.72 15.28
C HIS A 355 12.34 -23.62 15.04
N ILE A 356 11.20 -23.96 14.40
CA ILE A 356 10.19 -22.98 13.93
C ILE A 356 9.77 -21.98 15.01
N GLU A 357 9.56 -22.44 16.25
CA GLU A 357 9.12 -21.56 17.33
C GLU A 357 10.15 -20.50 17.70
N GLN A 358 11.40 -20.92 17.92
CA GLN A 358 12.47 -20.00 18.26
C GLN A 358 12.73 -19.03 17.11
N GLU A 359 12.79 -19.52 15.87
CA GLU A 359 13.03 -18.68 14.69
C GLU A 359 11.90 -17.66 14.47
N ALA A 360 10.64 -18.07 14.61
CA ALA A 360 9.52 -17.15 14.49
C ALA A 360 9.55 -16.08 15.59
N PHE A 361 9.95 -16.43 16.81
CA PHE A 361 10.09 -15.49 17.91
C PHE A 361 11.24 -14.50 17.69
N ASP A 362 12.40 -14.97 17.25
CA ASP A 362 13.55 -14.10 16.98
C ASP A 362 13.26 -13.11 15.84
N VAL A 363 12.51 -13.55 14.82
CA VAL A 363 12.03 -12.68 13.74
C VAL A 363 10.98 -11.69 14.23
N TRP A 364 10.05 -12.12 15.08
CA TRP A 364 9.06 -11.23 15.67
C TRP A 364 9.73 -10.09 16.46
N ASP A 365 10.73 -10.42 17.27
CA ASP A 365 11.47 -9.43 18.05
C ASP A 365 12.30 -8.50 17.14
N LEU A 366 12.87 -9.02 16.03
CA LEU A 366 13.50 -8.20 15.00
C LEU A 366 12.51 -7.19 14.39
N ILE A 367 11.29 -7.62 14.07
CA ILE A 367 10.24 -6.76 13.51
C ILE A 367 9.91 -5.65 14.52
N ASN A 368 9.66 -6.00 15.79
CA ASN A 368 9.37 -5.01 16.84
C ASN A 368 10.52 -3.99 17.00
N GLU A 369 11.77 -4.45 17.02
CA GLU A 369 12.96 -3.57 17.08
C GLU A 369 13.03 -2.61 15.88
N PHE A 370 12.71 -3.11 14.67
CA PHE A 370 12.73 -2.30 13.46
C PHE A 370 11.66 -1.20 13.47
N TYR A 371 10.44 -1.49 13.93
CA TYR A 371 9.33 -0.53 13.90
C TYR A 371 9.39 0.52 15.02
N THR A 372 10.09 0.22 16.12
CA THR A 372 10.16 1.09 17.31
C THR A 372 10.65 2.52 17.01
N PRO A 373 11.76 2.75 16.26
CA PRO A 373 12.23 4.11 15.92
C PRO A 373 11.23 4.96 15.13
N PHE A 374 10.32 4.32 14.38
CA PHE A 374 9.29 5.03 13.63
C PHE A 374 8.08 5.37 14.52
N GLY A 375 7.90 4.64 15.62
CA GLY A 375 6.73 4.73 16.49
C GLY A 375 5.45 4.41 15.72
N MET A 376 5.51 3.38 14.87
CA MET A 376 4.36 2.77 14.23
C MET A 376 3.87 1.62 15.10
N GLU A 377 2.61 1.65 15.50
CA GLU A 377 1.98 0.56 16.24
C GLU A 377 1.68 -0.61 15.29
N LEU A 378 2.00 -1.83 15.71
CA LEU A 378 1.77 -3.04 14.94
C LEU A 378 0.61 -3.84 15.55
N GLN A 379 -0.34 -4.20 14.70
CA GLN A 379 -1.38 -5.17 15.02
C GLN A 379 -1.13 -6.47 14.27
N VAL A 380 -1.34 -7.60 14.94
CA VAL A 380 -1.13 -8.91 14.34
C VAL A 380 -2.38 -9.33 13.55
N ARG A 381 -2.16 -9.88 12.37
CA ARG A 381 -3.18 -10.58 11.60
C ARG A 381 -2.72 -12.00 11.31
N PHE A 382 -3.56 -12.98 11.65
CA PHE A 382 -3.33 -14.37 11.29
C PHE A 382 -3.97 -14.65 9.94
N SER A 383 -3.16 -14.70 8.90
CA SER A 383 -3.63 -14.89 7.52
C SER A 383 -3.65 -16.36 7.14
N ARG A 384 -4.85 -16.85 6.83
CA ARG A 384 -5.18 -18.26 6.57
C ARG A 384 -5.64 -18.45 5.12
N HIS A 385 -5.63 -19.71 4.66
CA HIS A 385 -6.21 -20.02 3.35
C HIS A 385 -7.71 -19.71 3.32
N ASN A 386 -8.24 -19.47 2.14
CA ASN A 386 -9.68 -19.47 1.90
C ASN A 386 -10.15 -20.93 1.74
N PRO A 387 -10.98 -21.47 2.65
CA PRO A 387 -11.49 -22.84 2.53
C PRO A 387 -12.35 -23.07 1.28
N GLU A 388 -13.01 -22.03 0.77
CA GLU A 388 -13.91 -22.09 -0.38
C GLU A 388 -13.15 -22.13 -1.72
N ASN A 389 -11.88 -21.72 -1.74
CA ASN A 389 -11.05 -21.70 -2.94
C ASN A 389 -9.65 -22.29 -2.68
N PHE A 390 -9.60 -23.56 -2.31
CA PHE A 390 -8.32 -24.23 -2.05
C PHE A 390 -7.44 -24.35 -3.31
N LYS A 391 -8.04 -24.36 -4.52
CA LYS A 391 -7.31 -24.40 -5.79
C LYS A 391 -6.31 -23.25 -5.94
N ALA A 392 -6.55 -22.11 -5.29
CA ALA A 392 -5.64 -20.96 -5.29
C ALA A 392 -4.28 -21.25 -4.61
N TYR A 393 -4.20 -22.27 -3.75
CA TYR A 393 -3.04 -22.57 -2.91
C TYR A 393 -2.27 -23.82 -3.39
N LEU A 394 -0.98 -23.90 -3.06
CA LEU A 394 -0.12 -25.07 -3.27
C LEU A 394 -0.18 -26.00 -2.06
N GLY A 395 0.05 -27.30 -2.30
CA GLY A 395 0.13 -28.31 -1.25
C GLY A 395 -1.18 -29.04 -0.99
N THR A 396 -1.23 -29.74 0.13
CA THR A 396 -2.41 -30.52 0.55
C THR A 396 -3.12 -29.89 1.74
N PRO A 397 -4.43 -30.17 1.95
CA PRO A 397 -5.16 -29.69 3.11
C PRO A 397 -4.50 -30.08 4.45
N GLU A 398 -3.83 -31.22 4.52
CA GLU A 398 -3.11 -31.69 5.72
C GLU A 398 -1.91 -30.79 6.03
N ILE A 399 -1.12 -30.42 5.02
CA ILE A 399 0.01 -29.50 5.16
C ILE A 399 -0.49 -28.13 5.64
N TRP A 400 -1.57 -27.62 5.04
CA TRP A 400 -2.16 -26.35 5.45
C TRP A 400 -2.67 -26.36 6.89
N LYS A 401 -3.43 -27.40 7.26
CA LYS A 401 -3.91 -27.57 8.64
C LYS A 401 -2.77 -27.60 9.65
N LYS A 402 -1.67 -28.28 9.30
CA LYS A 402 -0.47 -28.36 10.15
C LYS A 402 0.21 -26.99 10.28
N SER A 403 0.42 -26.30 9.16
CA SER A 403 1.07 -24.99 9.10
C SER A 403 0.28 -23.93 9.87
N GLU A 404 -1.04 -23.90 9.68
CA GLU A 404 -1.94 -22.98 10.39
C GLU A 404 -1.99 -23.26 11.89
N ALA A 405 -2.08 -24.54 12.28
CA ALA A 405 -2.04 -24.91 13.69
C ALA A 405 -0.72 -24.48 14.36
N GLN A 406 0.40 -24.60 13.64
CA GLN A 406 1.72 -24.21 14.15
C GLN A 406 1.81 -22.69 14.33
N LEU A 407 1.46 -21.89 13.31
CA LEU A 407 1.45 -20.43 13.44
C LEU A 407 0.46 -19.93 14.49
N LYS A 408 -0.73 -20.53 14.57
CA LYS A 408 -1.72 -20.20 15.61
C LYS A 408 -1.15 -20.43 17.02
N SER A 409 -0.47 -21.55 17.24
CA SER A 409 0.16 -21.84 18.52
C SER A 409 1.24 -20.81 18.88
N LEU A 410 2.00 -20.30 17.91
CA LEU A 410 2.99 -19.24 18.13
C LEU A 410 2.34 -17.93 18.57
N ILE A 411 1.24 -17.53 17.91
CA ILE A 411 0.48 -16.32 18.27
C ILE A 411 -0.09 -16.46 19.69
N GLU A 412 -0.69 -17.60 20.02
CA GLU A 412 -1.24 -17.90 21.34
C GLU A 412 -0.14 -17.86 22.43
N LYS A 413 1.05 -18.39 22.15
CA LYS A 413 2.21 -18.34 23.06
C LYS A 413 2.76 -16.94 23.27
N ARG A 414 2.72 -16.07 22.24
CA ARG A 414 3.07 -14.65 22.39
C ARG A 414 2.02 -13.87 23.20
N GLY A 415 0.81 -14.41 23.36
CA GLY A 415 -0.23 -13.81 24.18
C GLY A 415 -0.76 -12.50 23.62
N VAL A 416 -0.74 -12.34 22.29
CA VAL A 416 -1.17 -11.13 21.59
C VAL A 416 -2.56 -11.32 20.98
N GLU A 417 -3.33 -10.24 20.94
CA GLU A 417 -4.57 -10.22 20.16
C GLU A 417 -4.26 -10.20 18.66
N TYR A 418 -5.09 -10.88 17.87
CA TYR A 418 -4.92 -10.93 16.42
C TYR A 418 -6.25 -10.84 15.68
N ILE A 419 -6.19 -10.28 14.48
CA ILE A 419 -7.29 -10.32 13.50
C ILE A 419 -7.20 -11.62 12.72
N ASP A 420 -8.33 -12.32 12.56
CA ASP A 420 -8.41 -13.52 11.73
C ASP A 420 -8.60 -13.12 10.24
N GLY A 421 -7.59 -13.39 9.42
CA GLY A 421 -7.53 -13.02 8.00
C GLY A 421 -7.73 -14.21 7.08
N VAL A 422 -8.97 -14.70 6.95
CA VAL A 422 -9.31 -15.81 6.06
C VAL A 422 -9.18 -15.38 4.59
N GLY A 423 -8.43 -16.14 3.80
CA GLY A 423 -8.16 -15.84 2.39
C GLY A 423 -7.01 -14.86 2.15
N GLU A 424 -6.36 -14.39 3.22
CA GLU A 424 -5.26 -13.42 3.13
C GLU A 424 -3.88 -14.11 3.03
N ALA A 425 -3.80 -15.44 3.16
CA ALA A 425 -2.54 -16.18 3.06
C ALA A 425 -1.94 -16.12 1.64
N ALA A 426 -0.62 -16.30 1.53
CA ALA A 426 0.02 -16.46 0.23
C ALA A 426 -0.14 -17.91 -0.27
N MET A 427 0.03 -18.11 -1.59
CA MET A 427 -0.30 -19.38 -2.23
C MET A 427 0.44 -20.60 -1.66
N TYR A 428 1.64 -20.45 -1.11
CA TYR A 428 2.45 -21.56 -0.61
C TYR A 428 2.45 -21.71 0.92
N GLY A 429 1.71 -20.90 1.67
CA GLY A 429 1.55 -21.12 3.12
C GLY A 429 0.92 -19.98 3.90
N PRO A 430 0.44 -20.25 5.13
CA PRO A 430 -0.14 -19.24 6.01
C PRO A 430 0.93 -18.30 6.55
N LYS A 431 0.50 -17.16 7.08
CA LYS A 431 1.42 -16.12 7.56
C LYS A 431 0.89 -15.38 8.78
N ILE A 432 1.84 -14.87 9.56
CA ILE A 432 1.63 -13.85 10.59
C ILE A 432 1.98 -12.52 9.95
N ASP A 433 0.98 -11.69 9.72
CA ASP A 433 1.13 -10.36 9.16
C ASP A 433 1.16 -9.31 10.27
N PHE A 434 1.99 -8.29 10.08
CA PHE A 434 2.07 -7.12 10.95
C PHE A 434 1.47 -5.93 10.22
N ILE A 435 0.30 -5.50 10.70
CA ILE A 435 -0.46 -4.38 10.17
C ILE A 435 -0.03 -3.13 10.95
N ALA A 436 0.65 -2.22 10.27
CA ALA A 436 1.05 -0.95 10.84
C ALA A 436 -0.02 0.11 10.60
N LYS A 437 -0.31 0.91 11.62
CA LYS A 437 -1.16 2.09 11.48
C LYS A 437 -0.29 3.34 11.29
N ASP A 438 -0.53 4.08 10.21
CA ASP A 438 0.20 5.33 9.96
C ASP A 438 -0.40 6.53 10.71
N SER A 439 0.22 7.71 10.58
CA SER A 439 -0.23 8.94 11.26
C SER A 439 -1.60 9.47 10.80
N LEU A 440 -2.13 8.92 9.70
CA LEU A 440 -3.43 9.25 9.13
C LEU A 440 -4.49 8.18 9.47
N GLY A 441 -4.09 7.17 10.26
CA GLY A 441 -4.97 6.10 10.71
C GLY A 441 -5.21 5.00 9.67
N ARG A 442 -4.48 4.98 8.55
CA ARG A 442 -4.60 3.91 7.54
C ARG A 442 -3.78 2.70 7.96
N GLU A 443 -4.31 1.53 7.62
CA GLU A 443 -3.70 0.23 7.91
C GLU A 443 -2.88 -0.28 6.73
N TRP A 444 -1.66 -0.72 7.02
CA TRP A 444 -0.71 -1.21 6.03
C TRP A 444 -0.13 -2.54 6.49
N GLN A 445 -0.36 -3.61 5.73
CA GLN A 445 0.45 -4.83 5.89
C GLN A 445 1.87 -4.53 5.41
N LEU A 446 2.85 -4.64 6.31
CA LEU A 446 4.25 -4.33 6.01
C LEU A 446 5.18 -5.52 6.24
N ALA A 447 5.24 -6.02 7.48
CA ALA A 447 6.06 -7.16 7.82
C ALA A 447 5.26 -8.46 7.80
N THR A 448 5.93 -9.56 7.50
CA THR A 448 5.31 -10.87 7.40
C THR A 448 6.28 -11.96 7.87
N ILE A 449 5.78 -12.90 8.66
CA ILE A 449 6.40 -14.20 8.93
C ILE A 449 5.54 -15.25 8.25
N GLN A 450 6.03 -15.82 7.16
CA GLN A 450 5.30 -16.84 6.42
C GLN A 450 5.99 -18.19 6.56
N LEU A 451 5.19 -19.23 6.86
CA LEU A 451 5.68 -20.59 7.03
C LEU A 451 5.37 -21.41 5.78
N ASP A 452 6.40 -22.01 5.19
CA ASP A 452 6.30 -22.73 3.93
C ASP A 452 6.89 -24.15 4.02
N PHE A 453 6.01 -25.11 3.75
CA PHE A 453 6.32 -26.53 3.62
C PHE A 453 6.34 -26.99 2.17
N ASN A 454 5.84 -26.16 1.25
CA ASN A 454 5.62 -26.52 -0.14
C ASN A 454 6.89 -26.37 -0.97
N LEU A 455 7.61 -25.23 -0.91
CA LEU A 455 8.84 -25.11 -1.71
C LEU A 455 9.91 -26.14 -1.32
N PRO A 456 10.16 -26.44 -0.03
CA PRO A 456 11.09 -27.51 0.35
C PRO A 456 10.75 -28.87 -0.25
N GLU A 457 9.47 -29.24 -0.35
CA GLU A 457 9.06 -30.49 -1.00
C GLU A 457 9.24 -30.43 -2.53
N ARG A 458 8.85 -29.32 -3.15
CA ARG A 458 8.93 -29.16 -4.62
C ARG A 458 10.36 -29.12 -5.15
N PHE A 459 11.29 -28.62 -4.35
CA PHE A 459 12.72 -28.58 -4.66
C PHE A 459 13.54 -29.72 -4.04
N ASP A 460 12.90 -30.67 -3.35
CA ASP A 460 13.57 -31.76 -2.65
C ASP A 460 14.66 -31.31 -1.66
N LEU A 461 14.43 -30.21 -0.94
CA LEU A 461 15.41 -29.66 0.01
C LEU A 461 15.43 -30.45 1.30
N SER A 462 16.59 -30.97 1.71
CA SER A 462 16.73 -31.75 2.94
C SER A 462 18.05 -31.45 3.66
N CYS A 463 18.16 -31.90 4.91
CA CYS A 463 19.41 -31.99 5.63
C CYS A 463 19.67 -33.43 6.11
N ILE A 464 20.92 -33.77 6.36
CA ILE A 464 21.32 -35.03 6.99
C ILE A 464 21.09 -34.93 8.49
N ASN A 465 20.20 -35.78 9.01
CA ASN A 465 19.86 -35.83 10.43
C ASN A 465 20.85 -36.64 11.28
N GLU A 466 20.56 -36.77 12.57
CA GLU A 466 21.35 -37.53 13.55
C GLU A 466 21.57 -39.01 13.15
N ASP A 467 20.62 -39.58 12.40
CA ASP A 467 20.60 -40.97 11.96
C ASP A 467 21.21 -41.17 10.55
N ASN A 468 21.86 -40.14 10.00
CA ASN A 468 22.39 -40.10 8.63
C ASN A 468 21.33 -40.27 7.52
N ASN A 469 20.07 -39.95 7.80
CA ASN A 469 18.99 -39.96 6.80
C ASN A 469 18.69 -38.53 6.33
N ASP A 470 18.14 -38.43 5.11
CA ASP A 470 17.60 -37.18 4.60
C ASP A 470 16.33 -36.81 5.39
N GLU A 471 16.36 -35.66 6.05
CA GLU A 471 15.23 -35.06 6.75
C GLU A 471 14.77 -33.82 5.98
N ARG A 472 13.48 -33.79 5.63
CA ARG A 472 12.86 -32.65 4.96
C ARG A 472 12.88 -31.43 5.89
N ILE A 473 13.39 -30.32 5.38
CA ILE A 473 13.43 -29.04 6.09
C ILE A 473 12.17 -28.19 5.84
N VAL A 474 12.08 -27.09 6.57
CA VAL A 474 11.03 -26.08 6.44
C VAL A 474 11.65 -24.75 6.06
N MET A 475 10.93 -23.95 5.29
CA MET A 475 11.35 -22.62 4.87
C MET A 475 10.43 -21.57 5.52
N MET A 476 10.99 -20.51 6.07
CA MET A 476 10.25 -19.33 6.50
C MET A 476 10.62 -18.14 5.64
N HIS A 477 9.63 -17.46 5.09
CA HIS A 477 9.80 -16.23 4.31
C HIS A 477 9.56 -15.03 5.20
N ILE A 478 10.52 -14.13 5.23
CA ILE A 478 10.54 -13.00 6.15
C ILE A 478 10.80 -11.72 5.35
N ALA A 479 9.83 -10.81 5.40
CA ALA A 479 10.00 -9.43 4.98
C ALA A 479 9.72 -8.53 6.18
N VAL A 480 10.58 -7.55 6.43
CA VAL A 480 10.44 -6.64 7.58
C VAL A 480 9.83 -5.33 7.13
N MET A 481 10.35 -4.75 6.05
CA MET A 481 9.75 -3.59 5.38
C MET A 481 8.76 -4.00 4.29
N GLY A 482 8.93 -5.19 3.70
CA GLY A 482 8.26 -5.55 2.46
C GLY A 482 9.00 -4.92 1.28
N SER A 483 8.26 -4.21 0.42
CA SER A 483 8.91 -3.36 -0.60
C SER A 483 9.46 -2.10 0.06
N ILE A 484 10.74 -1.79 -0.19
CA ILE A 484 11.36 -0.56 0.31
C ILE A 484 10.66 0.66 -0.30
N GLU A 485 10.27 0.63 -1.57
CA GLU A 485 9.49 1.67 -2.24
C GLU A 485 8.16 1.91 -1.50
N ARG A 486 7.40 0.84 -1.25
CA ARG A 486 6.13 0.94 -0.54
C ARG A 486 6.34 1.45 0.88
N PHE A 487 7.33 0.95 1.61
CA PHE A 487 7.64 1.41 2.95
C PHE A 487 8.07 2.89 2.96
N MET A 488 8.87 3.33 1.99
CA MET A 488 9.22 4.75 1.83
C MET A 488 7.99 5.63 1.56
N SER A 489 7.02 5.17 0.76
CA SER A 489 5.77 5.91 0.53
C SER A 489 5.02 6.17 1.85
N ILE A 490 4.94 5.15 2.69
CA ILE A 490 4.28 5.19 4.00
C ILE A 490 5.09 6.06 4.98
N LEU A 491 6.42 5.94 5.00
CA LEU A 491 7.28 6.76 5.86
C LEU A 491 7.22 8.25 5.50
N ILE A 492 7.24 8.59 4.21
CA ILE A 492 7.10 9.99 3.75
C ILE A 492 5.78 10.58 4.26
N GLU A 493 4.69 9.83 4.12
CA GLU A 493 3.36 10.25 4.57
C GLU A 493 3.26 10.32 6.10
N HIS A 494 3.78 9.32 6.81
CA HIS A 494 3.79 9.23 8.27
C HIS A 494 4.50 10.42 8.91
N PHE A 495 5.68 10.79 8.39
CA PHE A 495 6.46 11.92 8.90
C PHE A 495 6.11 13.26 8.23
N ALA A 496 5.16 13.29 7.29
CA ALA A 496 4.92 14.45 6.44
C ALA A 496 6.23 15.00 5.83
N GLY A 497 7.16 14.11 5.47
CA GLY A 497 8.50 14.42 4.96
C GLY A 497 9.51 14.97 5.97
N ALA A 498 9.13 15.13 7.24
CA ALA A 498 9.99 15.62 8.32
C ALA A 498 10.64 14.43 9.03
N PHE A 499 11.55 13.74 8.34
CA PHE A 499 12.17 12.51 8.84
C PHE A 499 12.92 12.71 10.17
N PRO A 500 13.06 11.66 11.00
CA PRO A 500 13.97 11.67 12.14
C PRO A 500 15.42 11.98 11.72
N LEU A 501 16.24 12.46 12.66
CA LEU A 501 17.61 12.87 12.39
C LEU A 501 18.44 11.78 11.70
N TRP A 502 18.43 10.57 12.23
CA TRP A 502 19.23 9.46 11.71
C TRP A 502 18.83 9.05 10.27
N LEU A 503 17.59 9.34 9.87
CA LEU A 503 17.02 8.98 8.57
C LEU A 503 17.08 10.12 7.54
N SER A 504 17.16 11.37 8.00
CA SER A 504 17.09 12.55 7.13
C SER A 504 18.21 12.57 6.09
N PRO A 505 17.91 12.73 4.78
CA PRO A 505 18.95 12.77 3.73
C PRO A 505 19.98 13.88 3.94
N VAL A 506 19.51 15.02 4.44
CA VAL A 506 20.33 16.14 4.92
C VAL A 506 20.01 16.32 6.39
N GLN A 507 21.01 16.18 7.25
CA GLN A 507 20.85 16.31 8.70
C GLN A 507 21.12 17.74 9.16
N VAL A 508 22.12 18.37 8.53
CA VAL A 508 22.54 19.75 8.83
C VAL A 508 22.67 20.54 7.53
N SER A 509 22.10 21.73 7.50
CA SER A 509 22.34 22.72 6.44
C SER A 509 23.15 23.87 7.00
N VAL A 510 24.31 24.13 6.41
CA VAL A 510 25.20 25.24 6.75
C VAL A 510 24.97 26.39 5.78
N LEU A 511 24.43 27.50 6.27
CA LEU A 511 24.03 28.65 5.47
C LEU A 511 25.10 29.73 5.56
N ALA A 512 25.93 29.88 4.53
CA ALA A 512 26.93 30.94 4.49
C ALA A 512 26.24 32.30 4.36
N VAL A 513 26.56 33.26 5.24
CA VAL A 513 25.94 34.60 5.22
C VAL A 513 26.41 35.47 4.05
N SER A 514 27.58 35.16 3.48
CA SER A 514 28.14 35.78 2.28
C SER A 514 29.22 34.89 1.65
N GLU A 515 29.61 35.21 0.41
CA GLU A 515 30.65 34.50 -0.35
C GLU A 515 31.99 34.40 0.42
N LYS A 516 32.34 35.42 1.21
CA LYS A 516 33.55 35.46 2.06
C LYS A 516 33.65 34.26 3.02
N PHE A 517 32.52 33.69 3.43
CA PHE A 517 32.48 32.62 4.44
C PHE A 517 32.25 31.22 3.85
N VAL A 518 32.11 31.09 2.53
CA VAL A 518 31.80 29.80 1.88
C VAL A 518 32.91 28.77 2.11
N ASP A 519 34.18 29.15 1.91
CA ASP A 519 35.31 28.23 2.13
C ASP A 519 35.36 27.71 3.57
N LYS A 520 35.14 28.59 4.54
CA LYS A 520 35.12 28.23 5.97
C LYS A 520 33.90 27.39 6.35
N ALA A 521 32.73 27.67 5.77
CA ALA A 521 31.55 26.82 5.91
C ALA A 521 31.79 25.43 5.31
N GLN A 522 32.52 25.35 4.19
CA GLN A 522 32.85 24.09 3.54
C GLN A 522 33.88 23.27 4.33
N GLU A 523 34.88 23.92 4.93
CA GLU A 523 35.81 23.29 5.89
C GLU A 523 35.02 22.67 7.07
N PHE A 524 34.10 23.42 7.68
CA PHE A 524 33.29 22.92 8.78
C PHE A 524 32.31 21.80 8.35
N ALA A 525 31.72 21.89 7.16
CA ALA A 525 30.92 20.80 6.62
C ALA A 525 31.74 19.52 6.40
N ASN A 526 33.02 19.62 6.04
CA ASN A 526 33.91 18.47 5.93
C ASN A 526 34.26 17.86 7.29
N GLU A 527 34.38 18.68 8.34
CA GLU A 527 34.50 18.22 9.73
C GLU A 527 33.27 17.38 10.13
N LEU A 528 32.06 17.90 9.88
CA LEU A 528 30.81 17.19 10.13
C LEU A 528 30.71 15.88 9.34
N ARG A 529 31.08 15.89 8.04
CA ARG A 529 31.09 14.67 7.20
C ARG A 529 32.09 13.63 7.71
N SER A 530 33.24 14.07 8.21
CA SER A 530 34.25 13.16 8.80
C SER A 530 33.74 12.49 10.08
N ALA A 531 32.77 13.10 10.76
CA ALA A 531 32.03 12.51 11.88
C ALA A 531 30.81 11.66 11.45
N GLY A 532 30.61 11.44 10.14
CA GLY A 532 29.48 10.66 9.61
C GLY A 532 28.16 11.43 9.50
N ILE A 533 28.18 12.75 9.67
CA ILE A 533 26.97 13.60 9.59
C ILE A 533 26.75 14.03 8.14
N ARG A 534 25.51 13.91 7.65
CA ARG A 534 25.11 14.32 6.29
C ARG A 534 24.81 15.81 6.22
N VAL A 535 25.64 16.54 5.49
CA VAL A 535 25.64 18.01 5.48
C VAL A 535 25.61 18.60 4.08
N GLU A 536 24.75 19.60 3.90
CA GLU A 536 24.72 20.49 2.73
C GLU A 536 25.18 21.90 3.12
N VAL A 537 25.89 22.57 2.22
CA VAL A 537 26.25 23.98 2.35
C VAL A 537 25.41 24.77 1.35
N ASP A 538 24.72 25.81 1.82
CA ASP A 538 24.02 26.77 0.97
C ASP A 538 24.90 28.00 0.73
N ASP A 539 25.60 27.98 -0.39
CA ASP A 539 26.48 29.04 -0.90
C ASP A 539 25.77 30.04 -1.82
N SER A 540 24.44 29.93 -1.97
CA SER A 540 23.68 30.77 -2.90
C SER A 540 23.76 32.26 -2.55
N ASN A 541 23.68 33.12 -3.55
CA ASN A 541 23.65 34.58 -3.36
C ASN A 541 22.24 35.08 -3.03
N GLU A 542 21.65 34.53 -1.97
CA GLU A 542 20.29 34.82 -1.50
C GLU A 542 20.35 35.35 -0.06
N SER A 543 19.31 36.09 0.36
CA SER A 543 19.25 36.57 1.75
C SER A 543 19.20 35.40 2.74
N VAL A 544 19.84 35.54 3.90
CA VAL A 544 19.86 34.51 4.96
C VAL A 544 18.44 34.07 5.33
N GLY A 545 17.48 35.01 5.40
CA GLY A 545 16.07 34.69 5.66
C GLY A 545 15.44 33.81 4.59
N LYS A 546 15.80 33.99 3.31
CA LYS A 546 15.35 33.13 2.22
C LYS A 546 16.00 31.74 2.29
N LYS A 547 17.30 31.67 2.61
CA LYS A 547 18.02 30.40 2.84
C LYS A 547 17.40 29.58 3.98
N ILE A 548 17.12 30.22 5.11
CA ILE A 548 16.43 29.58 6.26
C ILE A 548 15.08 29.04 5.83
N ARG A 549 14.24 29.86 5.18
CA ARG A 549 12.91 29.43 4.73
C ARG A 549 12.96 28.26 3.74
N ASN A 550 13.93 28.26 2.82
CA ASN A 550 14.11 27.17 1.87
C ASN A 550 14.51 25.87 2.59
N THR A 551 15.39 25.97 3.58
CA THR A 551 15.84 24.85 4.41
C THR A 551 14.71 24.30 5.29
N GLU A 552 13.88 25.16 5.87
CA GLU A 552 12.68 24.76 6.61
C GLU A 552 11.67 24.02 5.72
N LYS A 553 11.48 24.48 4.47
CA LYS A 553 10.66 23.77 3.47
C LYS A 553 11.24 22.41 3.09
N ALA A 554 12.56 22.31 3.02
CA ALA A 554 13.27 21.03 2.83
C ALA A 554 13.26 20.15 4.08
N LYS A 555 12.73 20.65 5.22
CA LYS A 555 12.55 19.94 6.48
C LYS A 555 13.85 19.37 7.07
N THR A 556 14.98 20.02 6.80
CA THR A 556 16.28 19.67 7.39
C THR A 556 16.22 19.78 8.92
N PRO A 557 16.68 18.77 9.68
CA PRO A 557 16.64 18.77 11.15
C PRO A 557 17.37 19.94 11.81
N TYR A 558 18.55 20.31 11.32
CA TYR A 558 19.36 21.39 11.89
C TYR A 558 19.80 22.41 10.83
N ILE A 559 19.71 23.68 11.19
CA ILE A 559 20.11 24.83 10.37
C ILE A 559 21.18 25.60 11.13
N LEU A 560 22.32 25.83 10.48
CA LEU A 560 23.44 26.59 11.02
C LEU A 560 23.66 27.84 10.17
N VAL A 561 23.53 29.03 10.74
CA VAL A 561 23.90 30.27 10.06
C VAL A 561 25.38 30.50 10.28
N PHE A 562 26.16 30.58 9.20
CA PHE A 562 27.62 30.59 9.27
C PHE A 562 28.18 31.93 8.79
N GLY A 563 28.60 32.76 9.74
CA GLY A 563 29.19 34.08 9.48
C GLY A 563 30.54 34.28 10.16
N GLU A 564 30.87 35.55 10.45
CA GLU A 564 32.17 35.93 11.02
C GLU A 564 32.42 35.32 12.39
N LYS A 565 31.39 35.29 13.26
CA LYS A 565 31.45 34.70 14.60
C LYS A 565 31.74 33.19 14.50
N GLU A 566 30.99 32.47 13.67
CA GLU A 566 31.15 31.02 13.51
C GLU A 566 32.46 30.65 12.82
N ALA A 567 32.96 31.51 11.92
CA ALA A 567 34.24 31.28 11.23
C ALA A 567 35.47 31.49 12.12
N THR A 568 35.37 32.32 13.16
CA THR A 568 36.51 32.72 14.01
C THR A 568 36.48 32.16 15.42
N SER A 569 35.30 31.75 15.91
CA SER A 569 35.10 31.19 17.23
C SER A 569 34.68 29.72 17.17
N ASP A 570 34.75 29.03 18.32
CA ASP A 570 34.24 27.67 18.47
C ASP A 570 32.72 27.62 18.71
N THR A 571 32.03 28.76 18.68
CA THR A 571 30.59 28.85 18.97
C THR A 571 29.77 28.80 17.68
N LEU A 572 28.71 27.99 17.69
CA LEU A 572 27.75 27.82 16.61
C LEU A 572 26.36 28.30 17.04
N ALA A 573 25.72 29.09 16.17
CA ALA A 573 24.30 29.40 16.27
C ALA A 573 23.46 28.27 15.63
N VAL A 574 22.90 27.39 16.46
CA VAL A 574 22.17 26.20 16.03
C VAL A 574 20.66 26.41 16.12
N ARG A 575 19.95 26.20 15.03
CA ARG A 575 18.48 26.16 15.00
C ARG A 575 17.99 24.76 14.66
N SER A 576 17.09 24.22 15.48
CA SER A 576 16.41 22.95 15.21
C SER A 576 15.13 23.17 14.39
N ARG A 577 14.75 22.16 13.60
CA ARG A 577 13.50 22.13 12.85
C ARG A 577 12.31 22.36 13.78
N GLY A 578 11.40 23.23 13.37
CA GLY A 578 10.18 23.56 14.14
C GLY A 578 10.41 24.53 15.30
N SER A 579 11.66 24.85 15.66
CA SER A 579 11.98 25.87 16.67
C SER A 579 12.27 27.23 16.03
N SER A 580 11.76 28.30 16.64
CA SER A 580 12.19 29.68 16.37
C SER A 580 13.48 30.03 17.09
N ASP A 581 13.84 29.28 18.12
CA ASP A 581 14.93 29.60 19.03
C ASP A 581 16.27 29.09 18.48
N THR A 582 17.30 29.89 18.72
CA THR A 582 18.69 29.54 18.37
C THR A 582 19.45 29.25 19.66
N VAL A 583 20.12 28.11 19.69
CA VAL A 583 20.95 27.69 20.82
C VAL A 583 22.41 27.86 20.43
N GLU A 584 23.19 28.50 21.30
CA GLU A 584 24.64 28.58 21.12
C GLU A 584 25.30 27.31 21.69
N LEU A 585 26.03 26.60 20.84
CA LEU A 585 26.77 25.38 21.21
C LEU A 585 28.22 25.49 20.75
N SER A 586 29.14 24.81 21.44
CA SER A 586 30.49 24.61 20.90
C SER A 586 30.45 23.66 19.69
N ARG A 587 31.41 23.76 18.77
CA ARG A 587 31.49 22.81 17.63
C ARG A 587 31.61 21.38 18.12
N THR A 588 32.44 21.16 19.13
CA THR A 588 32.68 19.85 19.74
C THR A 588 31.40 19.27 20.35
N ASP A 589 30.66 20.07 21.13
CA ASP A 589 29.42 19.62 21.76
C ASP A 589 28.35 19.34 20.70
N PHE A 590 28.23 20.19 19.67
CA PHE A 590 27.29 19.99 18.58
C PHE A 590 27.55 18.66 17.85
N ILE A 591 28.79 18.40 17.44
CA ILE A 591 29.18 17.16 16.76
C ILE A 591 28.93 15.94 17.66
N SER A 592 29.35 16.00 18.92
CA SER A 592 29.18 14.91 19.89
C SER A 592 27.70 14.61 20.14
N ASN A 593 26.88 15.64 20.32
CA ASN A 593 25.44 15.49 20.56
C ASN A 593 24.73 14.91 19.34
N LEU A 594 25.01 15.40 18.13
CA LEU A 594 24.40 14.86 16.90
C LEU A 594 24.81 13.42 16.66
N THR A 595 26.10 13.09 16.82
CA THR A 595 26.60 11.72 16.60
C THR A 595 25.92 10.72 17.55
N LYS A 596 25.74 11.11 18.83
CA LYS A 596 25.00 10.30 19.80
C LYS A 596 23.54 10.11 19.39
N LYS A 597 22.84 11.19 19.02
CA LYS A 597 21.43 11.13 18.58
C LYS A 597 21.23 10.30 17.31
N ILE A 598 22.17 10.38 16.36
CA ILE A 598 22.14 9.56 15.14
C ILE A 598 22.32 8.08 15.50
N SER A 599 23.25 7.79 16.41
CA SER A 599 23.57 6.42 16.83
C SER A 599 22.47 5.77 17.69
N SER A 600 21.75 6.55 18.50
CA SER A 600 20.64 6.05 19.32
C SER A 600 19.38 5.75 18.52
N GLN A 601 19.29 6.22 17.27
CA GLN A 601 18.13 6.05 16.38
C GLN A 601 16.81 6.50 17.02
N GLU A 602 16.89 7.45 17.97
CA GLU A 602 15.72 7.93 18.71
C GLU A 602 14.74 8.70 17.82
N LYS A 603 13.46 8.63 18.19
CA LYS A 603 12.38 9.41 17.58
C LYS A 603 12.46 10.86 18.07
N GLU A 604 13.21 11.69 17.36
CA GLU A 604 13.11 13.16 17.48
C GLU A 604 12.05 13.65 16.49
N LEU A 605 10.84 13.95 16.98
CA LEU A 605 9.75 14.56 16.19
C LEU A 605 10.02 16.06 15.97
#